data_AF-A0A5E6N525-F1
#
_entry.id   AF-A0A5E6N525-F1
#
_cell.length_a   1.000
_cell.length_b   1.000
_cell.length_c   1.000
_cell.angle_alpha   90.00
_cell.angle_beta   90.00
_cell.angle_gamma   90.00
#
_symmetry.space_group_name_H-M   'P 1'
#
loop_
_entity.id
_entity.type
_entity.pdbx_description
1 polymer ?
#
loop_
_entity_poly.entity_id
_entity_poly.type
_entity_poly.pdbx_seq_one_letter_code
_entity_poly.pdbx_strand_id
1 'polypeptide(L)'
;MDSNNDGKIDNQDTNFNNLKIWQDKNSDGKLDEGELLSLAQAGVKSLNTNYNNSNEVDANNNAHKQQGSFTTTAGATNKMNDVWFDVDLAKTIETDLVEVNDVIANLPNLAGFGNVHSLHQAMALDTSGELQDLVEQVISASGAEQNDALTQMIYHWTGVEDIDPNSRTADRMYGNVI
;
A
#
# COMPACT_ATOMS: atom_id res chain seq x y z
N MET A 1 3.35 7.61 -23.68
CA MET A 1 4.38 8.28 -22.84
C MET A 1 5.57 8.55 -23.73
N ASP A 2 6.20 7.51 -24.27
CA ASP A 2 6.88 7.57 -25.57
C ASP A 2 5.79 7.64 -26.66
N SER A 3 5.75 8.72 -27.42
CA SER A 3 4.68 9.05 -28.37
C SER A 3 5.12 8.90 -29.82
N ASN A 4 6.42 8.94 -30.07
CA ASN A 4 7.03 8.73 -31.38
C ASN A 4 7.61 7.31 -31.55
N ASN A 5 7.59 6.48 -30.49
CA ASN A 5 8.08 5.10 -30.40
C ASN A 5 9.58 4.97 -30.73
N ASP A 6 10.40 5.94 -30.32
CA ASP A 6 11.84 5.93 -30.59
C ASP A 6 12.68 5.26 -29.48
N GLY A 7 12.02 4.73 -28.43
CA GLY A 7 12.68 3.99 -27.35
C GLY A 7 13.22 4.88 -26.24
N LYS A 8 12.85 6.16 -26.22
CA LYS A 8 13.15 7.10 -25.14
C LYS A 8 11.93 8.00 -24.89
N ILE A 9 11.87 8.55 -23.68
CA ILE A 9 10.94 9.59 -23.32
C ILE A 9 11.74 10.88 -23.23
N ASP A 10 11.52 11.81 -24.16
CA ASP A 10 12.26 13.08 -24.28
C ASP A 10 11.38 14.25 -24.72
N ASN A 11 11.99 15.42 -24.99
CA ASN A 11 11.25 16.64 -25.33
C ASN A 11 10.49 16.58 -26.67
N GLN A 12 10.64 15.52 -27.46
CA GLN A 12 9.84 15.25 -28.65
C GLN A 12 8.49 14.59 -28.30
N ASP A 13 8.30 14.17 -27.04
CA ASP A 13 7.08 13.55 -26.57
C ASP A 13 6.07 14.51 -25.96
N THR A 14 4.80 14.33 -26.33
CA THR A 14 3.67 15.18 -25.89
C THR A 14 3.58 15.33 -24.37
N ASN A 15 3.89 14.27 -23.61
CA ASN A 15 3.70 14.23 -22.16
C ASN A 15 5.01 14.39 -21.36
N PHE A 16 6.15 14.63 -22.00
CA PHE A 16 7.45 14.71 -21.31
C PHE A 16 7.47 15.78 -20.21
N ASN A 17 6.89 16.96 -20.48
CA ASN A 17 6.87 18.07 -19.54
C ASN A 17 5.97 17.84 -18.31
N ASN A 18 5.09 16.83 -18.37
CA ASN A 18 4.22 16.46 -17.25
C ASN A 18 4.97 15.59 -16.23
N LEU A 19 6.07 14.94 -16.63
CA LEU A 19 6.90 14.15 -15.73
C LEU A 19 7.64 15.04 -14.74
N LYS A 20 7.70 14.58 -13.50
CA LYS A 20 8.38 15.23 -12.39
C LYS A 20 9.28 14.22 -11.68
N ILE A 21 10.30 14.73 -10.99
CA ILE A 21 11.12 13.99 -10.04
C ILE A 21 10.75 14.50 -8.66
N TRP A 22 10.36 13.60 -7.77
CA TRP A 22 10.25 13.91 -6.36
C TRP A 22 11.56 13.53 -5.67
N GLN A 23 12.14 14.50 -4.97
CA GLN A 23 13.28 14.28 -4.08
C GLN A 23 12.85 14.66 -2.67
N ASP A 24 12.48 13.65 -1.89
CA ASP A 24 12.25 13.79 -0.47
C ASP A 24 13.57 14.15 0.23
N LYS A 25 13.65 15.38 0.76
CA LYS A 25 14.86 15.95 1.36
C LYS A 25 14.96 15.65 2.85
N ASN A 26 13.83 15.41 3.50
CA ASN A 26 13.74 15.20 4.95
C ASN A 26 13.50 13.73 5.32
N SER A 27 13.23 12.88 4.32
CA SER A 27 12.93 11.44 4.45
C SER A 27 11.65 11.16 5.24
N ASP A 28 10.64 12.02 5.15
CA ASP A 28 9.36 11.87 5.86
C ASP A 28 8.26 11.22 5.02
N GLY A 29 8.52 10.95 3.73
CA GLY A 29 7.60 10.30 2.81
C GLY A 29 6.43 11.16 2.38
N LYS A 30 6.47 12.48 2.59
CA LYS A 30 5.43 13.43 2.17
C LYS A 30 5.99 14.41 1.17
N LEU A 31 5.14 14.87 0.26
CA LEU A 31 5.55 15.88 -0.71
C LEU A 31 5.54 17.27 -0.06
N ASP A 32 6.72 17.83 0.16
CA ASP A 32 6.89 19.19 0.67
C ASP A 32 7.22 20.23 -0.43
N GLU A 33 7.10 21.51 -0.07
CA GLU A 33 7.45 22.61 -0.96
C GLU A 33 8.94 22.54 -1.37
N GLY A 34 9.19 22.55 -2.69
CA GLY A 34 10.54 22.52 -3.24
C GLY A 34 11.15 21.12 -3.36
N GLU A 35 10.38 20.06 -3.16
CA GLU A 35 10.79 18.67 -3.39
C GLU A 35 10.38 18.11 -4.76
N LEU A 36 9.37 18.72 -5.39
CA LEU A 36 8.94 18.35 -6.74
C LEU A 36 9.68 19.16 -7.80
N LEU A 37 10.48 18.47 -8.61
CA LEU A 37 11.29 19.05 -9.68
C LEU A 37 10.75 18.65 -11.05
N SER A 38 10.87 19.53 -12.04
CA SER A 38 10.84 19.10 -13.44
C SER A 38 12.06 18.25 -13.79
N LEU A 39 11.96 17.42 -14.83
CA LEU A 39 13.11 16.66 -15.35
C LEU A 39 14.31 17.57 -15.67
N ALA A 40 14.07 18.74 -16.27
CA ALA A 40 15.12 19.70 -16.59
C ALA A 40 15.81 20.26 -15.34
N GLN A 41 15.06 20.60 -14.27
CA GLN A 41 15.63 21.03 -12.99
C GLN A 41 16.45 19.94 -12.32
N ALA A 42 16.05 18.67 -12.48
CA ALA A 42 16.80 17.51 -12.02
C ALA A 42 17.98 17.12 -12.95
N GLY A 43 18.22 17.88 -14.03
CA GLY A 43 19.30 17.61 -14.98
C GLY A 43 19.06 16.40 -15.88
N VAL A 44 17.81 15.95 -16.03
CA VAL A 44 17.41 14.83 -16.90
C VAL A 44 16.99 15.36 -18.27
N LYS A 45 17.59 14.80 -19.33
CA LYS A 45 17.29 15.11 -20.73
C LYS A 45 16.37 14.10 -21.38
N SER A 46 16.58 12.81 -21.12
CA SER A 46 15.77 11.72 -21.69
C SER A 46 15.80 10.49 -20.80
N LEU A 47 14.71 9.74 -20.75
CA LEU A 47 14.61 8.44 -20.07
C LEU A 47 14.61 7.33 -21.13
N ASN A 48 15.45 6.31 -21.00
CA ASN A 48 15.42 5.17 -21.93
C ASN A 48 14.31 4.20 -21.50
N THR A 49 13.51 3.70 -22.45
CA THR A 49 12.41 2.77 -22.15
C THR A 49 12.88 1.31 -22.07
N ASN A 50 14.08 1.00 -22.54
CA ASN A 50 14.68 -0.33 -22.41
C ASN A 50 15.28 -0.53 -21.00
N TYR A 51 15.11 -1.74 -20.48
CA TYR A 51 15.65 -2.17 -19.19
C TYR A 51 16.11 -3.63 -19.23
N ASN A 52 16.91 -4.01 -18.25
CA ASN A 52 17.23 -5.41 -17.95
C ASN A 52 16.62 -5.80 -16.61
N ASN A 53 16.14 -7.05 -16.51
CA ASN A 53 15.77 -7.61 -15.21
C ASN A 53 17.03 -7.84 -14.37
N SER A 54 16.90 -7.65 -13.06
CA SER A 54 17.99 -7.81 -12.10
C SER A 54 17.50 -8.51 -10.84
N ASN A 55 18.43 -9.23 -10.20
CA ASN A 55 18.26 -9.88 -8.90
C ASN A 55 19.08 -9.17 -7.82
N GLU A 56 19.55 -7.95 -8.09
CA GLU A 56 20.31 -7.15 -7.13
C GLU A 56 19.41 -6.78 -5.93
N VAL A 57 19.96 -6.98 -4.74
CA VAL A 57 19.39 -6.53 -3.48
C VAL A 57 20.47 -5.72 -2.77
N ASP A 58 20.13 -4.51 -2.33
CA ASP A 58 21.09 -3.62 -1.67
C ASP A 58 21.26 -3.94 -0.18
N ALA A 59 22.13 -3.19 0.50
CA ALA A 59 22.45 -3.40 1.91
C ALA A 59 21.27 -3.14 2.87
N ASN A 60 20.20 -2.50 2.40
CA ASN A 60 18.97 -2.24 3.14
C ASN A 60 17.83 -3.18 2.71
N ASN A 61 18.15 -4.30 2.04
CA ASN A 61 17.20 -5.28 1.50
C ASN A 61 16.25 -4.78 0.42
N ASN A 62 16.46 -3.59 -0.17
CA ASN A 62 15.64 -3.17 -1.30
C ASN A 62 16.08 -3.91 -2.56
N ALA A 63 15.12 -4.45 -3.32
CA ALA A 63 15.40 -5.17 -4.55
C ALA A 63 15.34 -4.22 -5.76
N HIS A 64 16.38 -4.22 -6.58
CA HIS A 64 16.47 -3.43 -7.81
C HIS A 64 16.05 -4.32 -8.97
N LYS A 65 14.75 -4.42 -9.26
CA LYS A 65 14.16 -5.46 -10.12
C LYS A 65 14.35 -5.20 -11.60
N GLN A 66 14.25 -3.95 -12.03
CA GLN A 66 14.52 -3.52 -13.40
C GLN A 66 15.55 -2.40 -13.41
N GLN A 67 16.54 -2.50 -14.28
CA GLN A 67 17.61 -1.51 -14.42
C GLN A 67 17.63 -1.00 -15.86
N GLY A 68 17.23 0.25 -16.02
CA GLY A 68 17.30 1.03 -17.25
C GLY A 68 18.35 2.13 -17.15
N SER A 69 18.15 3.18 -17.95
CA SER A 69 19.07 4.33 -17.96
C SER A 69 18.37 5.62 -18.31
N PHE A 70 19.01 6.74 -17.96
CA PHE A 70 18.62 8.06 -18.43
C PHE A 70 19.84 8.84 -18.89
N THR A 71 19.62 9.82 -19.75
CA THR A 71 20.66 10.74 -20.21
C THR A 71 20.47 12.08 -19.51
N THR A 72 21.55 12.62 -18.97
CA THR A 72 21.57 13.94 -18.34
C THR A 72 21.61 15.07 -19.38
N THR A 73 21.29 16.29 -18.97
CA THR A 73 21.46 17.50 -19.80
C THR A 73 22.91 17.76 -20.20
N ALA A 74 23.87 17.26 -19.40
CA ALA A 74 25.30 17.26 -19.70
C ALA A 74 25.73 16.15 -20.70
N GLY A 75 24.81 15.27 -21.10
CA GLY A 75 25.07 14.18 -22.06
C GLY A 75 25.61 12.89 -21.46
N ALA A 76 25.80 12.81 -20.13
CA ALA A 76 26.18 11.58 -19.45
C ALA A 76 24.99 10.63 -19.29
N THR A 77 25.24 9.33 -19.42
CA THR A 77 24.25 8.26 -19.16
C THR A 77 24.39 7.74 -17.74
N ASN A 78 23.28 7.67 -17.00
CA ASN A 78 23.20 7.18 -15.63
C ASN A 78 22.15 6.08 -15.50
N LYS A 79 22.18 5.34 -14.39
CA LYS A 79 21.21 4.28 -14.07
C LYS A 79 19.86 4.85 -13.66
N MET A 80 18.80 4.15 -14.03
CA MET A 80 17.44 4.34 -13.55
C MET A 80 16.90 2.97 -13.14
N ASN A 81 16.39 2.82 -11.93
CA ASN A 81 15.99 1.52 -11.40
C ASN A 81 14.52 1.53 -10.98
N ASP A 82 13.86 0.40 -11.17
CA ASP A 82 12.65 0.02 -10.44
C ASP A 82 13.08 -0.62 -9.11
N VAL A 83 12.76 0.06 -8.00
CA VAL A 83 13.20 -0.31 -6.65
C VAL A 83 11.99 -0.77 -5.85
N TRP A 84 12.05 -2.01 -5.40
CA TRP A 84 11.08 -2.62 -4.51
C TRP A 84 11.62 -2.50 -3.10
N PHE A 85 11.07 -1.55 -2.34
CA PHE A 85 11.51 -1.27 -0.98
C PHE A 85 11.20 -2.44 -0.05
N ASP A 86 12.10 -2.69 0.89
CA ASP A 86 11.79 -3.52 2.05
C ASP A 86 10.78 -2.78 2.93
N VAL A 87 9.68 -3.45 3.28
CA VAL A 87 8.57 -2.85 4.01
C VAL A 87 8.13 -3.76 5.14
N ASP A 88 7.81 -3.15 6.28
CA ASP A 88 7.24 -3.87 7.41
C ASP A 88 5.72 -3.93 7.24
N LEU A 89 5.22 -5.06 6.71
CA LEU A 89 3.79 -5.26 6.43
C LEU A 89 2.92 -5.25 7.70
N ALA A 90 3.52 -5.36 8.89
CA ALA A 90 2.82 -5.16 10.15
C ALA A 90 2.53 -3.67 10.45
N LYS A 91 3.32 -2.75 9.89
CA LYS A 91 3.27 -1.31 10.16
C LYS A 91 2.68 -0.57 8.98
N THR A 92 1.36 -0.60 8.91
CA THR A 92 0.57 0.10 7.91
C THR A 92 -0.03 1.39 8.49
N ILE A 93 -0.44 2.30 7.62
CA ILE A 93 -1.24 3.47 7.97
C ILE A 93 -2.56 3.34 7.23
N GLU A 94 -3.65 3.35 7.98
CA GLU A 94 -5.00 3.34 7.43
C GLU A 94 -5.35 4.73 6.90
N THR A 95 -5.53 4.88 5.59
CA THR A 95 -5.79 6.19 4.95
C THR A 95 -7.25 6.42 4.63
N ASP A 96 -8.02 5.36 4.43
CA ASP A 96 -9.41 5.41 3.94
C ASP A 96 -10.40 5.37 5.11
N LEU A 97 -10.23 6.29 6.06
CA LEU A 97 -11.04 6.37 7.27
C LEU A 97 -12.45 6.92 6.97
N VAL A 98 -13.46 6.33 7.60
CA VAL A 98 -14.84 6.80 7.61
C VAL A 98 -15.24 7.40 8.96
N GLU A 99 -16.32 8.17 8.95
CA GLU A 99 -16.89 8.76 10.16
C GLU A 99 -17.40 7.66 11.09
N VAL A 100 -16.89 7.65 12.32
CA VAL A 100 -17.35 6.77 13.39
C VAL A 100 -18.44 7.49 14.17
N ASN A 101 -19.65 6.95 14.14
CA ASN A 101 -20.78 7.53 14.87
C ASN A 101 -20.65 7.35 16.39
N ASP A 102 -21.46 8.08 17.16
CA ASP A 102 -21.43 8.05 18.63
C ASP A 102 -21.71 6.67 19.23
N VAL A 103 -22.49 5.81 18.57
CA VAL A 103 -22.78 4.47 19.08
C VAL A 103 -21.52 3.62 19.04
N ILE A 104 -20.86 3.55 17.87
CA ILE A 104 -19.61 2.81 17.69
C ILE A 104 -18.50 3.40 18.57
N ALA A 105 -18.43 4.73 18.70
CA ALA A 105 -17.42 5.40 19.52
C ALA A 105 -17.48 5.02 21.01
N ASN A 106 -18.65 4.58 21.50
CA ASN A 106 -18.84 4.11 22.88
C ASN A 106 -18.54 2.60 23.08
N LEU A 107 -18.34 1.84 22.00
CA LEU A 107 -17.97 0.43 22.06
C LEU A 107 -16.45 0.25 22.24
N PRO A 108 -15.99 -0.90 22.75
CA PRO A 108 -14.57 -1.24 22.78
C PRO A 108 -13.93 -1.12 21.39
N ASN A 109 -12.69 -0.66 21.36
CA ASN A 109 -11.92 -0.57 20.13
C ASN A 109 -10.66 -1.44 20.22
N LEU A 110 -10.27 -2.01 19.08
CA LEU A 110 -8.99 -2.66 18.88
C LEU A 110 -8.29 -1.97 17.72
N ALA A 111 -7.00 -1.67 17.90
CA ALA A 111 -6.19 -1.12 16.83
C ALA A 111 -6.09 -2.12 15.67
N GLY A 112 -6.16 -1.60 14.45
CA GLY A 112 -5.89 -2.38 13.25
C GLY A 112 -4.42 -2.81 13.16
N PHE A 113 -4.15 -3.81 12.32
CA PHE A 113 -2.80 -4.31 12.09
C PHE A 113 -2.69 -4.84 10.65
N GLY A 114 -1.61 -4.48 9.96
CA GLY A 114 -1.45 -4.84 8.55
C GLY A 114 -2.62 -4.32 7.72
N ASN A 115 -3.34 -5.20 7.03
CA ASN A 115 -4.48 -4.80 6.21
C ASN A 115 -5.82 -4.81 6.97
N VAL A 116 -5.82 -5.17 8.25
CA VAL A 116 -7.04 -5.20 9.07
C VAL A 116 -7.30 -3.81 9.66
N HIS A 117 -8.47 -3.25 9.36
CA HIS A 117 -8.96 -1.99 9.91
C HIS A 117 -9.05 -2.03 11.44
N SER A 118 -8.99 -0.88 12.12
CA SER A 118 -9.40 -0.86 13.53
C SER A 118 -10.84 -1.33 13.71
N LEU A 119 -11.18 -1.89 14.86
CA LEU A 119 -12.52 -2.45 15.11
C LEU A 119 -13.63 -1.40 14.92
N HIS A 120 -13.37 -0.16 15.33
CA HIS A 120 -14.28 0.98 15.08
C HIS A 120 -14.46 1.28 13.59
N GLN A 121 -13.38 1.32 12.82
CA GLN A 121 -13.46 1.57 11.38
C GLN A 121 -14.15 0.42 10.65
N ALA A 122 -13.86 -0.83 11.03
CA ALA A 122 -14.54 -1.99 10.49
C ALA A 122 -16.05 -1.95 10.76
N MET A 123 -16.47 -1.63 12.00
CA MET A 123 -17.90 -1.45 12.32
C MET A 123 -18.54 -0.31 11.51
N ALA A 124 -17.82 0.79 11.30
CA ALA A 124 -18.34 1.94 10.55
C ALA A 124 -18.44 1.67 9.03
N LEU A 125 -17.59 0.80 8.50
CA LEU A 125 -17.62 0.32 7.11
C LEU A 125 -18.67 -0.78 6.89
N ASP A 126 -18.99 -1.55 7.92
CA ASP A 126 -19.98 -2.63 7.85
C ASP A 126 -21.41 -2.07 7.77
N THR A 127 -21.91 -1.90 6.54
CA THR A 127 -23.27 -1.43 6.28
C THR A 127 -24.37 -2.38 6.74
N SER A 128 -24.05 -3.64 7.06
CA SER A 128 -25.04 -4.60 7.58
C SER A 128 -25.35 -4.41 9.06
N GLY A 129 -24.40 -3.85 9.82
CA GLY A 129 -24.45 -3.72 11.28
C GLY A 129 -24.08 -4.99 12.05
N GLU A 130 -23.79 -6.09 11.37
CA GLU A 130 -23.51 -7.40 11.98
C GLU A 130 -22.28 -7.35 12.90
N LEU A 131 -21.22 -6.65 12.49
CA LEU A 131 -20.03 -6.52 13.34
C LEU A 131 -20.33 -5.76 14.63
N GLN A 132 -21.17 -4.72 14.56
CA GLN A 132 -21.57 -3.97 15.75
C GLN A 132 -22.36 -4.84 16.72
N ASP A 133 -23.33 -5.61 16.20
CA ASP A 133 -24.14 -6.54 17.00
C ASP A 133 -23.27 -7.61 17.68
N LEU A 134 -22.28 -8.16 16.98
CA LEU A 134 -21.32 -9.12 17.53
C LEU A 134 -20.49 -8.52 18.67
N VAL A 135 -20.02 -7.27 18.52
CA VAL A 135 -19.29 -6.57 19.58
C VAL A 135 -20.17 -6.37 20.81
N GLU A 136 -21.42 -5.95 20.64
CA GLU A 136 -22.38 -5.79 21.74
C GLU A 136 -22.70 -7.13 22.44
N GLN A 137 -22.79 -8.21 21.68
CA GLN A 137 -23.01 -9.56 22.22
C GLN A 137 -21.80 -10.04 23.03
N VAL A 138 -20.57 -9.80 22.56
CA VAL A 138 -19.35 -10.13 23.33
C VAL A 138 -19.33 -9.42 24.69
N ILE A 139 -19.83 -8.19 24.77
CA ILE A 139 -19.85 -7.39 26.00
C ILE A 139 -20.94 -7.88 26.96
N SER A 140 -22.10 -8.27 26.43
CA SER A 140 -23.28 -8.59 27.23
C SER A 140 -23.43 -10.06 27.61
N ALA A 141 -22.89 -10.98 26.81
CA ALA A 141 -22.94 -12.42 27.03
C ALA A 141 -21.87 -12.90 28.03
N SER A 142 -21.94 -14.18 28.41
CA SER A 142 -20.93 -14.81 29.26
C SER A 142 -20.71 -16.28 28.92
N GLY A 143 -19.54 -16.82 29.29
CA GLY A 143 -19.25 -18.24 29.12
C GLY A 143 -19.18 -18.66 27.64
N ALA A 144 -19.88 -19.73 27.29
CA ALA A 144 -19.80 -20.30 25.94
C ALA A 144 -20.33 -19.37 24.85
N GLU A 145 -21.40 -18.62 25.13
CA GLU A 145 -22.00 -17.69 24.18
C GLU A 145 -21.09 -16.50 23.88
N GLN A 146 -20.43 -15.95 24.91
CA GLN A 146 -19.43 -14.90 24.72
C GLN A 146 -18.26 -15.37 23.87
N ASN A 147 -17.78 -16.60 24.08
CA ASN A 147 -16.67 -17.16 23.30
C ASN A 147 -17.05 -17.40 21.84
N ASP A 148 -18.28 -17.82 21.57
CA ASP A 148 -18.81 -18.00 20.22
C ASP A 148 -18.93 -16.66 19.49
N ALA A 149 -19.57 -15.67 20.14
CA ALA A 149 -19.67 -14.30 19.61
C ALA A 149 -18.29 -13.67 19.37
N LEU A 150 -17.31 -13.90 20.27
CA LEU A 150 -15.95 -13.40 20.10
C LEU A 150 -15.27 -14.02 18.87
N THR A 151 -15.50 -15.31 18.64
CA THR A 151 -14.94 -16.01 17.47
C THR A 151 -15.55 -15.46 16.18
N GLN A 152 -16.87 -15.33 16.12
CA GLN A 152 -17.58 -14.76 14.98
C GLN A 152 -17.16 -13.31 14.72
N MET A 153 -17.02 -12.50 15.78
CA MET A 153 -16.52 -11.12 15.71
C MET A 153 -15.14 -11.06 15.06
N ILE A 154 -14.19 -11.92 15.46
CA ILE A 154 -12.84 -11.93 14.88
C ILE A 154 -12.90 -12.33 13.40
N TYR A 155 -13.75 -13.28 13.04
CA TYR A 155 -13.85 -13.78 11.67
C TYR A 155 -14.42 -12.71 10.75
N HIS A 156 -15.54 -12.11 11.14
CA HIS A 156 -16.17 -11.01 10.41
C HIS A 156 -15.28 -9.77 10.34
N TRP A 157 -14.58 -9.43 11.43
CA TRP A 157 -13.65 -8.31 11.45
C TRP A 157 -12.46 -8.50 10.50
N THR A 158 -11.99 -9.75 10.35
CA THR A 158 -10.85 -10.07 9.48
C THR A 158 -11.25 -10.49 8.06
N GLY A 159 -12.54 -10.48 7.72
CA GLY A 159 -13.05 -10.83 6.39
C GLY A 159 -12.91 -12.32 6.05
N VAL A 160 -12.93 -13.19 7.06
CA VAL A 160 -12.77 -14.65 6.93
C VAL A 160 -13.99 -15.43 7.44
N GLU A 161 -15.12 -14.76 7.63
CA GLU A 161 -16.39 -15.34 8.04
C GLU A 161 -16.87 -16.48 7.13
N ASP A 162 -16.55 -16.41 5.84
CA ASP A 162 -16.87 -17.45 4.84
C ASP A 162 -15.84 -18.59 4.77
N ILE A 163 -14.77 -18.53 5.57
CA ILE A 163 -13.70 -19.55 5.56
C ILE A 163 -14.02 -20.62 6.62
N ASP A 164 -14.21 -21.87 6.17
CA ASP A 164 -14.36 -23.00 7.09
C ASP A 164 -13.13 -23.09 8.02
N PRO A 165 -13.31 -23.04 9.35
CA PRO A 165 -12.21 -23.14 10.34
C PRO A 165 -11.33 -24.38 10.18
N ASN A 166 -11.85 -25.44 9.55
CA ASN A 166 -11.13 -26.69 9.29
C ASN A 166 -10.58 -26.78 7.85
N SER A 167 -10.82 -25.78 7.01
CA SER A 167 -10.34 -25.75 5.64
C SER A 167 -8.82 -25.57 5.59
N ARG A 168 -8.16 -26.40 4.78
CA ARG A 168 -6.72 -26.30 4.46
C ARG A 168 -6.49 -25.56 3.13
N THR A 169 -7.27 -24.54 2.83
CA THR A 169 -7.12 -23.71 1.62
C THR A 169 -5.91 -22.79 1.73
N ALA A 170 -4.71 -23.38 1.77
CA ALA A 170 -3.49 -22.75 1.31
C ALA A 170 -3.28 -23.14 -0.16
N ASP A 171 -4.07 -22.54 -1.05
CA ASP A 171 -3.75 -22.57 -2.49
C ASP A 171 -2.47 -21.76 -2.68
N ARG A 172 -1.44 -22.40 -3.23
CA ARG A 172 -0.12 -21.83 -3.50
C ARG A 172 -0.07 -20.91 -4.73
N MET A 173 -1.18 -20.38 -5.23
CA MET A 173 -1.18 -19.58 -6.47
C MET A 173 -1.78 -18.18 -6.37
N TYR A 174 -2.55 -17.84 -5.34
CA TYR A 174 -2.83 -16.44 -4.95
C TYR A 174 -3.08 -16.42 -3.45
N GLY A 175 -2.23 -15.72 -2.70
CA GLY A 175 -2.36 -15.65 -1.25
C GLY A 175 -3.63 -14.89 -0.86
N ASN A 176 -4.43 -15.49 0.02
CA ASN A 176 -5.29 -14.70 0.89
C ASN A 176 -4.37 -13.78 1.69
N VAL A 177 -4.61 -12.48 1.54
CA VAL A 177 -3.87 -11.43 2.24
C VAL A 177 -4.19 -11.56 3.73
N ILE A 178 -3.22 -12.04 4.51
CA ILE A 178 -3.18 -11.82 5.96
C ILE A 178 -2.38 -10.53 6.17
#